data_AF-A0A4Q3CFL8-F1
#
_entry.id   AF-A0A4Q3CFL8-F1
#
_cell.length_a   1.000
_cell.length_b   1.000
_cell.length_c   1.000
_cell.angle_alpha   90.00
_cell.angle_beta   90.00
_cell.angle_gamma   90.00
#
_symmetry.space_group_name_H-M   'P 1'
#
loop_
_entity.id
_entity.type
_entity.pdbx_description
1 polymer ?
#
loop_
_entity_poly.entity_id
_entity_poly.type
_entity_poly.pdbx_seq_one_letter_code
_entity_poly.pdbx_strand_id
1 'polypeptide(L)'
;MKWKLFLTACASFLLVSFPQNIISCGPGIDPYDYYTSFFHPGLTDSKTYKPFYYTNYQFLYDTEEPVSQSDALSKEWATYAGTPVTARDAKDFVMDYARNDLSNLYYHIEKAKPLKVPDSVKRNTLTNYFIREKDTEGLGYIMYAKQVEPFVTGGGWDPIDRDSIGMAKLIKSGQQLYAVAKKDFFRLKYAYQLIRLAHYSNRFTEAIQFYDDMVAVNRTPSVLQALCLSLKAGALLR
;
A
#
# COMPACT_ATOMS: atom_id res chain seq x y z
N MET A 1 -74.46 -45.68 -19.82
CA MET A 1 -73.03 -45.68 -20.22
C MET A 1 -72.32 -44.46 -19.65
N LYS A 2 -71.49 -44.64 -18.61
CA LYS A 2 -70.66 -43.58 -18.00
C LYS A 2 -69.25 -43.55 -18.61
N TRP A 3 -69.15 -43.75 -19.92
CA TRP A 3 -67.88 -43.88 -20.64
C TRP A 3 -67.00 -42.62 -20.53
N LYS A 4 -67.64 -41.44 -20.52
CA LYS A 4 -66.93 -40.16 -20.31
C LYS A 4 -66.30 -40.06 -18.93
N LEU A 5 -66.98 -40.56 -17.89
CA LEU A 5 -66.48 -40.55 -16.51
C LEU A 5 -65.34 -41.56 -16.30
N PHE A 6 -65.42 -42.70 -16.98
CA PHE A 6 -64.38 -43.71 -16.98
C PHE A 6 -63.12 -43.22 -17.71
N LEU A 7 -63.29 -42.58 -18.88
CA LEU A 7 -62.17 -41.98 -19.62
C LEU A 7 -61.47 -40.87 -18.84
N THR A 8 -62.21 -39.98 -18.16
CA THR A 8 -61.58 -38.95 -17.32
C THR A 8 -60.85 -39.56 -16.13
N ALA A 9 -61.42 -40.57 -15.48
CA ALA A 9 -60.73 -41.26 -14.38
C ALA A 9 -59.44 -41.95 -14.85
N CYS A 10 -59.45 -42.64 -16.00
CA CYS A 10 -58.27 -43.28 -16.56
C CYS A 10 -57.19 -42.26 -17.00
N ALA A 11 -57.58 -41.14 -17.61
CA ALA A 11 -56.65 -40.09 -18.00
C ALA A 11 -55.99 -39.41 -16.78
N SER A 12 -56.75 -39.15 -15.72
CA SER A 12 -56.21 -38.61 -14.47
C SER A 12 -55.28 -39.61 -13.76
N PHE A 13 -55.61 -40.89 -13.78
CA PHE A 13 -54.75 -41.92 -13.17
C PHE A 13 -53.43 -42.10 -13.93
N LEU A 14 -53.45 -42.01 -15.27
CA LEU A 14 -52.25 -42.01 -16.11
C LEU A 14 -51.34 -40.80 -15.84
N LEU A 15 -51.91 -39.61 -15.64
CA LEU A 15 -51.14 -38.40 -15.33
C LEU A 15 -50.46 -38.45 -13.95
N VAL A 16 -51.09 -39.07 -12.95
CA VAL A 16 -50.52 -39.21 -11.60
C VAL A 16 -49.54 -40.39 -11.51
N SER A 17 -49.75 -41.42 -12.33
CA SER A 17 -48.89 -42.61 -12.38
C SER A 17 -47.67 -42.45 -13.29
N PHE A 18 -47.53 -41.30 -13.98
CA PHE A 18 -46.30 -40.94 -14.67
C PHE A 18 -45.22 -40.68 -13.60
N PRO A 19 -44.15 -41.48 -13.53
CA PRO A 19 -43.14 -41.37 -12.50
C PRO A 19 -42.42 -40.02 -12.62
N GLN A 20 -42.74 -39.07 -11.74
CA GLN A 20 -42.10 -37.75 -11.71
C GLN A 20 -40.62 -37.80 -11.35
N ASN A 21 -40.13 -38.96 -10.90
CA ASN A 21 -38.74 -39.19 -10.49
C ASN A 21 -37.79 -39.45 -11.68
N ILE A 22 -38.28 -39.52 -12.92
CA ILE A 22 -37.42 -39.77 -14.11
C ILE A 22 -36.92 -38.44 -14.73
N ILE A 23 -37.45 -37.29 -14.31
CA ILE A 23 -36.96 -35.95 -14.71
C ILE A 23 -36.24 -35.29 -13.52
N SER A 24 -35.46 -36.07 -12.78
CA SER A 24 -34.35 -35.53 -11.99
C SER A 24 -33.05 -35.97 -12.62
N CYS A 25 -32.65 -35.26 -13.67
CA CYS A 25 -31.26 -34.89 -13.77
C CYS A 25 -31.00 -33.89 -12.63
N GLY A 26 -30.88 -34.39 -11.39
CA GLY A 26 -29.98 -33.72 -10.46
C GLY A 26 -28.62 -33.67 -11.17
N PRO A 27 -27.87 -32.56 -11.11
CA PRO A 27 -26.53 -32.55 -11.69
C PRO A 27 -25.84 -33.80 -11.16
N GLY A 28 -25.41 -34.69 -12.07
CA GLY A 28 -24.58 -35.81 -11.66
C GLY A 28 -23.43 -35.21 -10.87
N ILE A 29 -23.02 -35.86 -9.77
CA ILE A 29 -21.87 -35.42 -8.97
C ILE A 29 -20.80 -35.01 -9.96
N ASP A 30 -20.52 -33.72 -10.03
CA ASP A 30 -19.60 -33.21 -11.03
C ASP A 30 -18.28 -33.91 -10.74
N PRO A 31 -17.64 -34.59 -11.69
CA PRO A 31 -16.27 -35.06 -11.50
C PRO A 31 -15.29 -33.89 -11.35
N TYR A 32 -15.71 -32.67 -11.04
CA TYR A 32 -14.91 -31.59 -10.49
C TYR A 32 -15.37 -31.13 -9.09
N ASP A 33 -16.45 -31.68 -8.52
CA ASP A 33 -16.95 -31.40 -7.16
C ASP A 33 -16.12 -32.07 -6.04
N TYR A 34 -15.09 -32.85 -6.38
CA TYR A 34 -14.17 -33.41 -5.38
C TYR A 34 -13.08 -32.45 -4.92
N TYR A 35 -12.98 -31.26 -5.54
CA TYR A 35 -12.18 -30.20 -4.96
C TYR A 35 -13.03 -29.49 -3.90
N THR A 36 -12.84 -29.86 -2.63
CA THR A 36 -13.13 -28.93 -1.54
C THR A 36 -12.31 -27.67 -1.77
N SER A 37 -12.90 -26.68 -2.41
CA SER A 37 -12.30 -25.35 -2.49
C SER A 37 -12.40 -24.73 -1.12
N PHE A 38 -11.28 -24.67 -0.40
CA PHE A 38 -11.15 -23.87 0.82
C PHE A 38 -11.24 -22.35 0.53
N PHE A 39 -11.34 -22.00 -0.75
CA PHE A 39 -11.39 -20.63 -1.25
C PHE A 39 -12.82 -20.30 -1.69
N HIS A 40 -13.34 -19.18 -1.19
CA HIS A 40 -14.63 -18.64 -1.58
C HIS A 40 -14.70 -18.45 -3.11
N PRO A 41 -15.74 -18.95 -3.82
CA PRO A 41 -15.78 -18.94 -5.30
C PRO A 41 -15.74 -17.54 -5.92
N GLY A 42 -16.15 -16.50 -5.18
CA GLY A 42 -15.97 -15.10 -5.59
C GLY A 42 -14.54 -14.56 -5.47
N LEU A 43 -13.55 -15.38 -5.10
CA LEU A 43 -12.16 -14.93 -4.97
C LEU A 43 -11.51 -14.68 -6.31
N THR A 44 -11.88 -15.37 -7.40
CA THR A 44 -11.24 -15.30 -8.71
C THR A 44 -11.27 -13.91 -9.35
N ASP A 45 -12.26 -13.09 -9.00
CA ASP A 45 -12.37 -11.70 -9.49
C ASP A 45 -11.61 -10.69 -8.62
N SER A 46 -11.13 -11.10 -7.45
CA SER A 46 -10.41 -10.23 -6.53
C SER A 46 -8.93 -10.14 -6.90
N LYS A 47 -8.58 -9.12 -7.69
CA LYS A 47 -7.19 -8.78 -8.04
C LYS A 47 -6.26 -8.70 -6.83
N THR A 48 -6.78 -8.35 -5.66
CA THR A 48 -6.02 -8.26 -4.40
C THR A 48 -5.53 -9.63 -3.90
N TYR A 49 -6.26 -10.71 -4.15
CA TYR A 49 -5.88 -12.06 -3.69
C TYR A 49 -5.15 -12.88 -4.76
N LYS A 50 -4.93 -12.31 -5.95
CA LYS A 50 -4.18 -12.96 -7.03
C LYS A 50 -2.84 -13.59 -6.58
N PRO A 51 -2.02 -12.95 -5.71
CA PRO A 51 -0.77 -13.55 -5.23
C PRO A 51 -0.94 -14.84 -4.40
N PHE A 52 -2.15 -15.11 -3.88
CA PHE A 52 -2.48 -16.30 -3.09
C PHE A 52 -3.21 -17.36 -3.90
N TYR A 53 -3.48 -17.11 -5.18
CA TYR A 53 -3.98 -18.17 -6.03
C TYR A 53 -2.89 -19.24 -6.16
N TYR A 54 -3.29 -20.49 -6.24
CA TYR A 54 -2.40 -21.60 -6.52
C TYR A 54 -3.02 -22.42 -7.63
N THR A 55 -2.41 -22.38 -8.81
CA THR A 55 -2.76 -23.27 -9.93
C THR A 55 -1.49 -23.74 -10.61
N ASN A 56 -1.51 -25.01 -11.01
CA ASN A 56 -0.47 -25.67 -11.78
C ASN A 56 -0.46 -25.24 -13.26
N TYR A 57 -1.48 -24.53 -13.74
CA TYR A 57 -1.65 -24.18 -15.15
C TYR A 57 -1.21 -22.75 -15.52
N GLN A 58 -0.95 -21.89 -14.53
CA GLN A 58 -0.61 -20.49 -14.79
C GLN A 58 0.48 -20.00 -13.84
N PHE A 59 1.46 -19.28 -14.39
CA PHE A 59 2.42 -18.55 -13.59
C PHE A 59 1.69 -17.34 -12.99
N LEU A 60 1.46 -17.34 -11.67
CA LEU A 60 0.56 -16.39 -11.01
C LEU A 60 1.24 -15.13 -10.51
N TYR A 61 2.57 -15.08 -10.58
CA TYR A 61 3.34 -13.89 -10.26
C TYR A 61 3.49 -13.04 -11.53
N ASP A 62 2.84 -11.88 -11.55
CA ASP A 62 3.20 -10.82 -12.49
C ASP A 62 4.52 -10.20 -12.00
N THR A 63 5.44 -9.91 -12.92
CA THR A 63 6.68 -9.19 -12.59
C THR A 63 6.43 -7.73 -12.24
N GLU A 64 5.28 -7.19 -12.65
CA GLU A 64 4.86 -5.83 -12.35
C GLU A 64 3.95 -5.82 -11.12
N GLU A 65 4.34 -5.06 -10.09
CA GLU A 65 3.45 -4.81 -8.96
C GLU A 65 2.19 -4.08 -9.47
N PRO A 66 0.97 -4.53 -9.11
CA PRO A 66 -0.28 -3.92 -9.60
C PRO A 66 -0.47 -2.47 -9.14
N VAL A 67 0.25 -2.04 -8.10
CA VAL A 67 0.31 -0.66 -7.63
C VAL A 67 1.75 -0.32 -7.28
N SER A 68 2.35 0.65 -7.96
CA SER A 68 3.67 1.15 -7.56
C SER A 68 3.55 1.89 -6.21
N GLN A 69 4.33 1.46 -5.22
CA GLN A 69 4.44 2.17 -3.94
C GLN A 69 4.84 3.63 -4.12
N SER A 70 5.70 3.92 -5.11
CA SER A 70 6.11 5.28 -5.47
C SER A 70 4.93 6.13 -5.94
N ASP A 71 4.04 5.57 -6.76
CA ASP A 71 2.86 6.28 -7.26
C ASP A 71 1.84 6.52 -6.14
N ALA A 72 1.62 5.52 -5.27
CA ALA A 72 0.74 5.65 -4.13
C ALA A 72 1.20 6.77 -3.17
N LEU A 73 2.49 6.79 -2.82
CA LEU A 73 3.07 7.83 -1.97
C LEU A 73 3.01 9.22 -2.63
N SER A 74 3.30 9.29 -3.92
CA SER A 74 3.27 10.55 -4.67
C SER A 74 1.85 11.12 -4.77
N LYS A 75 0.85 10.24 -4.91
CA LYS A 75 -0.56 10.63 -4.90
C LYS A 75 -0.99 11.20 -3.54
N GLU A 76 -0.52 10.64 -2.42
CA GLU A 76 -0.77 11.23 -1.10
C GLU A 76 -0.23 12.66 -1.00
N TRP A 77 0.97 12.91 -1.52
CA TRP A 77 1.58 14.24 -1.52
C TRP A 77 0.84 15.24 -2.41
N ALA A 78 0.44 14.82 -3.61
CA ALA A 78 -0.41 15.65 -4.47
C ALA A 78 -1.75 15.97 -3.80
N THR A 79 -2.35 14.99 -3.12
CA THR A 79 -3.61 15.18 -2.38
C THR A 79 -3.44 16.13 -1.20
N TYR A 80 -2.36 15.97 -0.44
CA TYR A 80 -2.03 16.84 0.69
C TYR A 80 -1.82 18.29 0.27
N ALA A 81 -1.11 18.51 -0.84
CA ALA A 81 -0.82 19.86 -1.34
C ALA A 81 -2.00 20.51 -2.11
N GLY A 82 -2.92 19.69 -2.61
CA GLY A 82 -4.11 20.14 -3.34
C GLY A 82 -3.79 20.75 -4.71
N THR A 83 -4.83 21.26 -5.38
CA THR A 83 -4.69 21.93 -6.68
C THR A 83 -3.80 23.18 -6.57
N PRO A 84 -2.85 23.42 -7.51
CA PRO A 84 -2.65 22.75 -8.80
C PRO A 84 -1.59 21.63 -8.82
N VAL A 85 -1.24 21.04 -7.67
CA VAL A 85 -0.19 20.00 -7.63
C VAL A 85 -0.61 18.75 -8.37
N THR A 86 0.21 18.31 -9.33
CA THR A 86 -0.03 17.09 -10.10
C THR A 86 0.66 15.89 -9.46
N ALA A 87 0.11 14.68 -9.66
CA ALA A 87 0.72 13.44 -9.17
C ALA A 87 2.13 13.19 -9.75
N ARG A 88 2.35 13.59 -11.01
CA ARG A 88 3.67 13.53 -11.65
C ARG A 88 4.67 14.44 -10.96
N ASP A 89 4.32 15.71 -10.76
CA ASP A 89 5.22 16.66 -10.10
C ASP A 89 5.49 16.27 -8.65
N ALA A 90 4.49 15.72 -7.95
CA ALA A 90 4.68 15.17 -6.62
C ALA A 90 5.66 13.98 -6.62
N LYS A 91 5.60 13.12 -7.65
CA LYS A 91 6.53 12.00 -7.81
C LYS A 91 7.95 12.49 -8.07
N ASP A 92 8.13 13.37 -9.05
CA ASP A 92 9.44 13.94 -9.38
C ASP A 92 10.07 14.59 -8.12
N PHE A 93 9.27 15.33 -7.35
CA PHE A 93 9.73 16.01 -6.15
C PHE A 93 10.09 15.07 -4.99
N VAL A 94 9.23 14.10 -4.71
CA VAL A 94 9.38 13.22 -3.53
C VAL A 94 10.40 12.11 -3.80
N MET A 95 10.38 11.55 -5.01
CA MET A 95 11.19 10.37 -5.35
C MET A 95 12.52 10.77 -5.99
N ASP A 96 12.52 11.72 -6.92
CA ASP A 96 13.65 11.89 -7.84
C ASP A 96 14.56 13.09 -7.52
N TYR A 97 14.03 14.17 -6.95
CA TYR A 97 14.83 15.37 -6.68
C TYR A 97 15.93 15.13 -5.65
N ALA A 98 17.11 15.65 -5.96
CA ALA A 98 18.28 15.54 -5.13
C ALA A 98 18.11 16.33 -3.83
N ARG A 99 18.64 15.80 -2.73
CA ARG A 99 18.61 16.46 -1.41
C ARG A 99 19.17 17.89 -1.45
N ASN A 100 20.18 18.15 -2.29
CA ASN A 100 20.78 19.48 -2.42
C ASN A 100 19.78 20.50 -2.98
N ASP A 101 18.96 20.14 -3.96
CA ASP A 101 17.94 21.03 -4.53
C ASP A 101 16.85 21.33 -3.48
N LEU A 102 16.42 20.32 -2.73
CA LEU A 102 15.47 20.48 -1.64
C LEU A 102 16.02 21.34 -0.50
N SER A 103 17.32 21.24 -0.21
CA SER A 103 18.01 22.08 0.77
C SER A 103 18.10 23.54 0.32
N ASN A 104 18.35 23.78 -0.98
CA ASN A 104 18.33 25.13 -1.57
C ASN A 104 16.92 25.73 -1.52
N LEU A 105 15.89 24.93 -1.76
CA LEU A 105 14.49 25.33 -1.59
C LEU A 105 14.19 25.69 -0.12
N TYR A 106 14.61 24.87 0.83
CA TYR A 106 14.45 25.15 2.26
C TYR A 106 15.11 26.48 2.65
N TYR A 107 16.35 26.73 2.22
CA TYR A 107 17.03 28.00 2.51
C TYR A 107 16.42 29.21 1.82
N HIS A 108 15.80 29.02 0.66
CA HIS A 108 15.03 30.07 0.01
C HIS A 108 13.82 30.48 0.87
N ILE A 109 13.06 29.50 1.36
CA ILE A 109 11.86 29.72 2.17
C ILE A 109 12.20 30.29 3.55
N GLU A 110 13.11 29.64 4.29
CA GLU A 110 13.37 29.96 5.70
C GLU A 110 14.37 31.09 5.90
N LYS A 111 15.35 31.23 5.00
CA LYS A 111 16.45 32.21 5.15
C LYS A 111 16.40 33.33 4.12
N ALA A 112 15.32 33.42 3.34
CA ALA A 112 15.16 34.40 2.26
C ALA A 112 16.36 34.44 1.28
N LYS A 113 17.06 33.32 1.10
CA LYS A 113 18.21 33.24 0.18
C LYS A 113 17.71 33.17 -1.27
N PRO A 114 18.51 33.60 -2.26
CA PRO A 114 18.16 33.39 -3.66
C PRO A 114 17.95 31.90 -3.97
N LEU A 115 16.87 31.59 -4.68
CA LEU A 115 16.56 30.21 -5.07
C LEU A 115 17.57 29.74 -6.14
N LYS A 116 18.37 28.73 -5.79
CA LYS A 116 19.39 28.11 -6.65
C LYS A 116 19.04 26.66 -6.92
N VAL A 117 18.16 26.42 -7.89
CA VAL A 117 17.73 25.08 -8.32
C VAL A 117 17.58 25.04 -9.84
N PRO A 118 17.65 23.86 -10.49
CA PRO A 118 17.38 23.71 -11.91
C PRO A 118 15.96 24.16 -12.31
N ASP A 119 15.77 24.51 -13.58
CA ASP A 119 14.46 24.94 -14.10
C ASP A 119 13.37 23.87 -13.98
N SER A 120 13.74 22.58 -14.00
CA SER A 120 12.81 21.48 -13.73
C SER A 120 12.21 21.59 -12.33
N VAL A 121 13.06 21.75 -11.32
CA VAL A 121 12.66 21.91 -9.91
C VAL A 121 11.85 23.20 -9.72
N LYS A 122 12.27 24.29 -10.37
CA LYS A 122 11.61 25.60 -10.25
C LYS A 122 10.18 25.61 -10.83
N ARG A 123 9.94 24.88 -11.92
CA ARG A 123 8.62 24.83 -12.59
C ARG A 123 7.65 23.83 -11.97
N ASN A 124 8.14 22.91 -11.14
CA ASN A 124 7.35 21.89 -10.48
C ASN A 124 6.25 22.48 -9.60
N THR A 125 5.03 21.98 -9.74
CA THR A 125 3.86 22.49 -9.01
C THR A 125 3.94 22.26 -7.49
N LEU A 126 4.56 21.18 -7.03
CA LEU A 126 4.79 20.92 -5.60
C LEU A 126 5.89 21.84 -5.02
N THR A 127 6.95 22.13 -5.78
CA THR A 127 7.92 23.18 -5.40
C THR A 127 7.21 24.51 -5.16
N ASN A 128 6.35 24.92 -6.09
CA ASN A 128 5.60 26.17 -5.98
C ASN A 128 4.63 26.18 -4.78
N TYR A 129 4.01 25.04 -4.46
CA TYR A 129 3.22 24.88 -3.23
C TYR A 129 4.07 25.17 -1.99
N PHE A 130 5.27 24.57 -1.86
CA PHE A 130 6.13 24.80 -0.69
C PHE A 130 6.58 26.26 -0.56
N ILE A 131 6.87 26.94 -1.68
CA ILE A 131 7.23 28.37 -1.68
C ILE A 131 6.05 29.23 -1.21
N ARG A 132 4.84 28.94 -1.72
CA ARG A 132 3.63 29.73 -1.45
C ARG A 132 3.14 29.54 -0.01
N GLU A 133 2.98 28.28 0.41
CA GLU A 133 2.42 27.94 1.72
C GLU A 133 3.45 28.05 2.85
N LYS A 134 4.75 28.10 2.52
CA LYS A 134 5.85 28.05 3.49
C LYS A 134 5.73 26.86 4.44
N ASP A 135 5.34 25.71 3.89
CA ASP A 135 5.10 24.48 4.64
C ASP A 135 6.42 23.80 5.06
N THR A 136 6.99 24.30 6.16
CA THR A 136 8.25 23.82 6.73
C THR A 136 8.13 22.44 7.36
N GLU A 137 6.95 22.05 7.82
CA GLU A 137 6.70 20.73 8.39
C GLU A 137 6.81 19.66 7.31
N GLY A 138 6.13 19.86 6.18
CA GLY A 138 6.21 18.96 5.04
C GLY A 138 7.59 18.90 4.41
N LEU A 139 8.21 20.06 4.18
CA LEU A 139 9.55 20.11 3.59
C LEU A 139 10.62 19.51 4.53
N GLY A 140 10.49 19.76 5.84
CA GLY A 140 11.34 19.19 6.86
C GLY A 140 11.24 17.67 6.92
N TYR A 141 10.03 17.11 6.80
CA TYR A 141 9.87 15.66 6.68
C TYR A 141 10.55 15.11 5.42
N ILE A 142 10.35 15.72 4.25
CA ILE A 142 10.96 15.22 3.00
C ILE A 142 12.49 15.24 3.11
N MET A 143 13.07 16.32 3.65
CA MET A 143 14.51 16.41 3.89
C MET A 143 15.02 15.29 4.81
N TYR A 144 14.27 14.96 5.86
CA TYR A 144 14.60 13.85 6.75
C TYR A 144 14.51 12.51 6.02
N ALA A 145 13.43 12.26 5.27
CA ALA A 145 13.26 11.04 4.49
C ALA A 145 14.41 10.83 3.49
N LYS A 146 14.88 11.90 2.83
CA LYS A 146 16.07 11.85 1.96
C LYS A 146 17.37 11.49 2.68
N GLN A 147 17.49 11.76 3.98
CA GLN A 147 18.64 11.30 4.77
C GLN A 147 18.53 9.82 5.13
N VAL A 148 17.31 9.31 5.26
CA VAL A 148 17.03 7.91 5.59
C VAL A 148 17.24 7.01 4.38
N GLU A 149 16.80 7.43 3.19
CA GLU A 149 16.80 6.66 1.93
C GLU A 149 18.04 5.77 1.70
N PRO A 150 19.30 6.26 1.82
CA PRO A 150 20.49 5.46 1.54
C PRO A 150 20.63 4.20 2.41
N PHE A 151 20.03 4.19 3.60
CA PHE A 151 20.16 3.10 4.57
C PHE A 151 19.09 2.01 4.43
N VAL A 152 18.01 2.32 3.71
CA VAL A 152 16.76 1.54 3.75
C VAL A 152 16.20 1.21 2.37
N THR A 153 16.79 1.80 1.32
CA THR A 153 16.45 1.53 -0.08
C THR A 153 17.65 0.83 -0.73
N GLY A 154 17.42 -0.36 -1.26
CA GLY A 154 18.40 -1.09 -2.06
C GLY A 154 18.07 -0.99 -3.54
N GLY A 155 19.09 -0.86 -4.36
CA GLY A 155 19.00 -0.96 -5.81
C GLY A 155 20.16 -1.78 -6.34
N GLY A 156 19.87 -2.72 -7.22
CA GLY A 156 20.87 -3.59 -7.85
C GLY A 156 21.17 -4.87 -7.07
N TRP A 157 22.23 -5.55 -7.50
CA TRP A 157 22.69 -6.83 -6.93
C TRP A 157 23.66 -6.66 -5.76
N ASP A 158 24.07 -5.42 -5.48
CA ASP A 158 25.08 -5.11 -4.47
C ASP A 158 24.48 -5.04 -3.06
N PRO A 159 25.21 -5.52 -2.03
CA PRO A 159 24.80 -5.38 -0.66
C PRO A 159 24.76 -3.90 -0.25
N ILE A 160 23.67 -3.49 0.40
CA ILE A 160 23.54 -2.15 0.97
C ILE A 160 24.44 -2.06 2.20
N ASP A 161 25.29 -1.04 2.26
CA ASP A 161 26.03 -0.71 3.49
C ASP A 161 25.08 -0.09 4.52
N ARG A 162 24.81 -0.84 5.59
CA ARG A 162 23.92 -0.42 6.68
C ARG A 162 24.75 0.02 7.87
N ASP A 163 25.23 1.25 7.81
CA ASP A 163 25.91 1.89 8.94
C ASP A 163 24.96 2.04 10.13
N SER A 164 25.05 1.08 11.05
CA SER A 164 24.24 1.04 12.27
C SER A 164 24.40 2.28 13.15
N ILE A 165 25.54 2.97 13.11
CA ILE A 165 25.80 4.20 13.87
C ILE A 165 25.06 5.37 13.22
N GLY A 166 25.16 5.52 11.90
CA GLY A 166 24.40 6.50 11.12
C GLY A 166 22.90 6.33 11.31
N MET A 167 22.40 5.10 11.23
CA MET A 167 21.00 4.78 11.43
C MET A 167 20.54 5.08 12.87
N ALA A 168 21.35 4.79 13.90
CA ALA A 168 21.01 5.13 15.28
C ALA A 168 20.89 6.65 15.51
N LYS A 169 21.75 7.46 14.85
CA LYS A 169 21.64 8.92 14.88
C LYS A 169 20.33 9.39 14.23
N LEU A 170 19.96 8.80 13.10
CA LEU A 170 18.71 9.10 12.40
C LEU A 170 17.46 8.66 13.17
N ILE A 171 17.53 7.55 13.91
CA ILE A 171 16.45 7.14 14.82
C ILE A 171 16.25 8.20 15.89
N LYS A 172 17.33 8.62 16.56
CA LYS A 172 17.25 9.65 17.61
C LYS A 172 16.66 10.96 17.09
N SER A 173 17.13 11.46 15.93
CA SER A 173 16.57 12.70 15.36
C SER A 173 15.14 12.51 14.86
N GLY A 174 14.80 11.34 14.31
CA GLY A 174 13.45 11.00 13.88
C GLY A 174 12.44 10.98 15.03
N GLN A 175 12.82 10.44 16.20
CA GLN A 175 11.97 10.47 17.40
C GLN A 175 11.69 11.91 17.87
N GLN A 176 12.71 12.77 17.82
CA GLN A 176 12.54 14.19 18.14
C GLN A 176 11.60 14.89 17.15
N LEU A 177 11.76 14.63 15.85
CA LEU A 177 10.90 15.17 14.80
C LEU A 177 9.46 14.66 14.91
N TYR A 178 9.28 13.37 15.22
CA TYR A 178 7.96 12.76 15.48
C TYR A 178 7.24 13.45 16.64
N ALA A 179 7.95 13.68 17.76
CA ALA A 179 7.38 14.28 18.96
C ALA A 179 6.88 15.72 18.73
N VAL A 180 7.54 16.47 17.84
CA VAL A 180 7.15 17.86 17.52
C VAL A 180 6.28 17.99 16.28
N ALA A 181 6.03 16.90 15.54
CA ALA A 181 5.14 16.90 14.39
C ALA A 181 3.72 17.22 14.84
N LYS A 182 3.10 18.17 14.13
CA LYS A 182 1.79 18.74 14.44
C LYS A 182 0.68 17.94 13.79
N LYS A 183 0.87 17.51 12.53
CA LYS A 183 -0.14 16.75 11.79
C LYS A 183 0.08 15.26 11.96
N ASP A 184 -1.00 14.52 12.20
CA ASP A 184 -0.95 13.05 12.27
C ASP A 184 -0.43 12.42 10.98
N PHE A 185 -0.65 13.08 9.83
CA PHE A 185 -0.05 12.71 8.56
C PHE A 185 1.48 12.64 8.62
N PHE A 186 2.15 13.63 9.21
CA PHE A 186 3.60 13.64 9.35
C PHE A 186 4.09 12.73 10.47
N ARG A 187 3.34 12.60 11.57
CA ARG A 187 3.63 11.60 12.61
C ARG A 187 3.69 10.18 12.02
N LEU A 188 2.71 9.80 11.19
CA LEU A 188 2.71 8.50 10.52
C LEU A 188 3.93 8.33 9.60
N LYS A 189 4.26 9.39 8.84
CA LYS A 189 5.41 9.37 7.94
C LYS A 189 6.75 9.26 8.68
N TYR A 190 6.94 9.96 9.80
CA TYR A 190 8.13 9.80 10.65
C TYR A 190 8.18 8.41 11.29
N ALA A 191 7.07 7.91 11.81
CA ALA A 191 6.99 6.56 12.37
C ALA A 191 7.41 5.50 11.35
N TYR A 192 6.97 5.61 10.10
CA TYR A 192 7.40 4.73 9.02
C TYR A 192 8.92 4.73 8.82
N GLN A 193 9.55 5.89 8.78
CA GLN A 193 11.02 5.97 8.64
C GLN A 193 11.74 5.37 9.85
N LEU A 194 11.24 5.62 11.07
CA LEU A 194 11.78 5.04 12.31
C LEU A 194 11.72 3.51 12.29
N ILE A 195 10.58 2.94 11.89
CA ILE A 195 10.41 1.49 11.79
C ILE A 195 11.34 0.91 10.72
N ARG A 196 11.48 1.55 9.55
CA ARG A 196 12.46 1.11 8.52
C ARG A 196 13.88 1.11 9.06
N LEU A 197 14.30 2.20 9.69
CA LEU A 197 15.65 2.31 10.25
C LEU A 197 15.90 1.23 11.31
N ALA A 198 14.97 1.04 12.24
CA ALA A 198 15.08 0.01 13.27
C ALA A 198 15.13 -1.40 12.66
N HIS A 199 14.20 -1.71 11.74
CA HIS A 199 14.13 -3.00 11.08
C HIS A 199 15.41 -3.33 10.29
N TYR A 200 15.89 -2.41 9.45
CA TYR A 200 17.06 -2.67 8.61
C TYR A 200 18.39 -2.64 9.38
N SER A 201 18.43 -2.03 10.57
CA SER A 201 19.56 -2.10 11.50
C SER A 201 19.46 -3.23 12.54
N ASN A 202 18.54 -4.19 12.34
CA ASN A 202 18.30 -5.35 13.21
C ASN A 202 17.85 -5.01 14.64
N ARG A 203 17.28 -3.82 14.86
CA ARG A 203 16.66 -3.38 16.12
C ARG A 203 15.20 -3.80 16.14
N PHE A 204 14.93 -5.10 16.02
CA PHE A 204 13.57 -5.61 15.80
C PHE A 204 12.61 -5.27 16.94
N THR A 205 13.07 -5.32 18.20
CA THR A 205 12.29 -4.87 19.36
C THR A 205 11.87 -3.41 19.25
N GLU A 206 12.78 -2.52 18.84
CA GLU A 206 12.47 -1.10 18.63
C GLU A 206 11.49 -0.91 17.46
N ALA A 207 11.64 -1.68 16.38
CA ALA A 207 10.72 -1.62 15.23
C ALA A 207 9.28 -2.01 15.62
N ILE A 208 9.12 -3.07 16.44
CA ILE A 208 7.83 -3.49 16.98
C ILE A 208 7.25 -2.40 17.89
N GLN A 209 8.06 -1.87 18.80
CA GLN A 209 7.64 -0.81 19.72
C GLN A 209 7.20 0.45 18.97
N PHE A 210 7.96 0.92 17.98
CA PHE A 210 7.58 2.08 17.18
C PHE A 210 6.27 1.86 16.44
N TYR A 211 5.99 0.66 15.95
CA TYR A 211 4.68 0.37 15.37
C TYR A 211 3.56 0.51 16.39
N ASP A 212 3.70 -0.15 17.54
CA ASP A 212 2.64 -0.20 18.57
C ASP A 212 2.37 1.17 19.19
N ASP A 213 3.42 1.93 19.47
CA ASP A 213 3.31 3.23 20.12
C ASP A 213 2.92 4.34 19.14
N MET A 214 3.36 4.28 17.87
CA MET A 214 3.27 5.41 16.94
C MET A 214 2.33 5.20 15.76
N VAL A 215 2.19 3.97 15.26
CA VAL A 215 1.40 3.66 14.06
C VAL A 215 0.02 3.13 14.42
N ALA A 216 -0.08 2.19 15.37
CA ALA A 216 -1.35 1.56 15.75
C ALA A 216 -2.39 2.56 16.29
N VAL A 217 -1.91 3.64 16.91
CA VAL A 217 -2.73 4.74 17.44
C VAL A 217 -3.07 5.80 16.38
N ASN A 218 -2.36 5.83 15.26
CA ASN A 218 -2.54 6.83 14.20
C ASN A 218 -3.62 6.36 13.21
N ARG A 219 -4.67 7.17 13.02
CA ARG A 219 -5.82 6.84 12.15
C ARG A 219 -5.73 7.43 10.75
N THR A 220 -4.61 8.07 10.39
CA THR A 220 -4.42 8.66 9.06
C THR A 220 -4.54 7.57 7.99
N PRO A 221 -5.45 7.69 7.02
CA PRO A 221 -5.52 6.79 5.88
C PRO A 221 -4.28 6.99 5.00
N SER A 222 -3.45 5.94 4.86
CA SER A 222 -2.22 6.00 4.07
C SER A 222 -1.74 4.60 3.70
N VAL A 223 -1.05 4.49 2.55
CA VAL A 223 -0.34 3.25 2.17
C VAL A 223 0.69 2.85 3.23
N LEU A 224 1.19 3.81 4.01
CA LEU A 224 2.16 3.56 5.07
C LEU A 224 1.63 2.66 6.19
N GLN A 225 0.32 2.59 6.40
CA GLN A 225 -0.26 1.70 7.42
C GLN A 225 0.10 0.23 7.13
N ALA A 226 -0.11 -0.20 5.89
CA ALA A 226 0.19 -1.56 5.45
C ALA A 226 1.72 -1.81 5.41
N LEU A 227 2.50 -0.82 4.96
CA LEU A 227 3.96 -0.95 4.91
C LEU A 227 4.58 -1.05 6.31
N CYS A 228 4.09 -0.26 7.28
CA CYS A 228 4.51 -0.36 8.67
C CYS A 228 4.14 -1.72 9.27
N LEU A 229 2.93 -2.23 8.98
CA LEU A 229 2.51 -3.54 9.46
C LEU A 229 3.39 -4.66 8.90
N SER A 230 3.73 -4.58 7.60
CA SER A 230 4.67 -5.52 6.97
C SER A 230 6.04 -5.52 7.65
N LEU A 231 6.57 -4.35 7.99
CA LEU A 231 7.85 -4.24 8.70
C LEU A 231 7.76 -4.81 10.12
N LYS A 232 6.66 -4.56 10.84
CA LYS A 232 6.43 -5.20 12.15
C LYS A 232 6.36 -6.72 12.04
N ALA A 233 5.64 -7.24 11.05
CA ALA A 233 5.55 -8.68 10.82
C ALA A 233 6.93 -9.29 10.51
N GLY A 234 7.75 -8.59 9.71
CA GLY A 234 9.14 -8.98 9.45
C GLY A 234 10.01 -8.97 10.72
N ALA A 235 9.84 -7.99 11.60
CA ALA A 235 10.53 -7.93 12.89
C ALA A 235 10.12 -9.07 13.85
N LEU A 236 8.84 -9.46 13.86
CA LEU A 236 8.33 -10.56 14.70
C LEU A 236 8.83 -11.95 14.28
N LEU A 237 9.29 -12.10 13.03
CA LEU A 237 9.82 -13.37 12.51
C LEU A 237 11.29 -13.60 12.89
N ARG A 238 11.98 -12.58 13.39
CA ARG A 238 13.42 -12.59 13.70
C ARG A 238 13.68 -12.88 15.16
#